data_AF-A0A061P109-F1
#
_entry.id   AF-A0A061P109-F1
#
_cell.length_a   1.000
_cell.length_b   1.000
_cell.length_c   1.000
_cell.angle_alpha   90.00
_cell.angle_beta   90.00
_cell.angle_gamma   90.00
#
_symmetry.space_group_name_H-M   'P 1'
#
loop_
_entity.id
_entity.type
_entity.pdbx_description
1 polymer ?
#
loop_
_entity_poly.entity_id
_entity_poly.type
_entity_poly.pdbx_seq_one_letter_code
_entity_poly.pdbx_strand_id
1 'polypeptide(L)'
;MTSLSLNDYLHSGETWQYLRTIMIYPLPPGLPGVFESNPYSHEVNGSLWTLQLEMVYYASLLILFFVGGLKRTRLLVLFLIVNLIHFFPMSFGTTYIELYRYFLIGMLLYAWRHVIPIRHRYALIFIVILWVFKESAMFYHLFLLVGAYLVLYAVYKWKLPTSFQVILGNLSYGMFLYGYPLQQVVAYYSPSAHAFLNFIFALPFTLLCAWLSWCLIERPSLQWMERRMARTNHQQAYKEHNQTPTTT
;
A
#
# COMPACT_ATOMS: atom_id res chain seq x y z
N MET A 1 -25.46 -5.34 -11.41
CA MET A 1 -24.00 -5.38 -11.16
C MET A 1 -23.29 -6.07 -12.29
N THR A 2 -23.72 -7.26 -12.71
CA THR A 2 -23.32 -7.85 -14.00
C THR A 2 -24.48 -7.79 -15.02
N SER A 3 -24.17 -7.59 -16.30
CA SER A 3 -25.10 -7.68 -17.42
C SER A 3 -25.27 -9.11 -17.95
N LEU A 4 -24.41 -10.05 -17.55
CA LEU A 4 -24.43 -11.45 -17.97
C LEU A 4 -25.31 -12.33 -17.08
N SER A 5 -25.85 -13.41 -17.65
CA SER A 5 -26.49 -14.46 -16.86
C SER A 5 -25.43 -15.18 -16.00
N LEU A 6 -25.85 -15.79 -14.88
CA LEU A 6 -24.93 -16.53 -14.01
C LEU A 6 -24.20 -17.65 -14.76
N ASN A 7 -24.91 -18.34 -15.66
CA ASN A 7 -24.35 -19.42 -16.45
C ASN A 7 -23.26 -18.90 -17.40
N ASP A 8 -23.54 -17.81 -18.11
CA ASP A 8 -22.59 -17.23 -19.06
C ASP A 8 -21.37 -16.62 -18.34
N TYR A 9 -21.61 -15.98 -17.18
CA TYR A 9 -20.56 -15.43 -16.35
C TYR A 9 -19.56 -16.50 -15.87
N LEU A 10 -20.05 -17.64 -15.37
CA LEU A 10 -19.21 -18.73 -14.87
C LEU A 10 -18.52 -19.53 -15.99
N HIS A 11 -19.08 -19.58 -17.19
CA HIS A 11 -18.46 -20.25 -18.34
C HIS A 11 -17.55 -19.32 -19.16
N SER A 12 -17.56 -18.02 -18.89
CA SER A 12 -16.66 -17.08 -19.56
C SER A 12 -15.20 -17.32 -19.15
N GLY A 13 -14.31 -17.35 -20.14
CA GLY A 13 -12.87 -17.47 -19.88
C GLY A 13 -12.30 -16.29 -19.09
N GLU A 14 -12.88 -15.09 -19.25
CA GLU A 14 -12.46 -13.87 -18.56
C GLU A 14 -12.65 -13.94 -17.04
N THR A 15 -13.76 -14.51 -16.56
CA THR A 15 -14.00 -14.71 -15.12
C THR A 15 -12.90 -15.54 -14.47
N TRP A 16 -12.46 -16.62 -15.13
CA TRP A 16 -11.39 -17.47 -14.61
C TRP A 16 -10.01 -16.83 -14.77
N GLN A 17 -9.79 -16.09 -15.85
CA GLN A 17 -8.58 -15.29 -16.00
C GLN A 17 -8.45 -14.22 -14.90
N TYR A 18 -9.57 -13.71 -14.38
CA TYR A 18 -9.55 -12.74 -13.29
C TYR A 18 -8.88 -13.30 -12.01
N LEU A 19 -8.92 -14.62 -11.77
CA LEU A 19 -8.21 -15.25 -10.67
C LEU A 19 -6.68 -15.10 -10.76
N ARG A 20 -6.14 -14.81 -11.95
CA ARG A 20 -4.71 -14.49 -12.13
C ARG A 20 -4.29 -13.24 -11.37
N THR A 21 -5.23 -12.42 -10.91
CA THR A 21 -4.99 -11.35 -9.93
C THR A 21 -4.19 -11.83 -8.71
N ILE A 22 -4.35 -13.09 -8.29
CA ILE A 22 -3.57 -13.70 -7.19
C ILE A 22 -2.06 -13.73 -7.52
N MET A 23 -1.70 -13.88 -8.79
CA MET A 23 -0.30 -13.88 -9.23
C MET A 23 0.29 -12.46 -9.27
N ILE A 24 -0.51 -11.44 -8.93
CA ILE A 24 -0.17 -10.01 -8.88
C ILE A 24 0.14 -9.43 -10.27
N TYR A 25 0.70 -10.20 -11.22
CA TYR A 25 1.04 -9.77 -12.57
C TYR A 25 0.81 -10.87 -13.65
N PRO A 26 0.34 -10.52 -14.85
CA PRO A 26 -0.30 -9.25 -15.22
C PRO A 26 -1.69 -9.13 -14.59
N LEU A 27 -2.15 -7.90 -14.35
CA LEU A 27 -3.52 -7.69 -13.90
C LEU A 27 -4.49 -7.90 -15.07
N PRO A 28 -5.55 -8.69 -14.87
CA PRO A 28 -6.56 -8.93 -15.89
C PRO A 28 -7.39 -7.65 -16.13
N PRO A 29 -7.91 -7.45 -17.36
CA PRO A 29 -8.57 -6.21 -17.79
C PRO A 29 -9.92 -5.93 -17.09
N GLY A 30 -10.50 -6.89 -16.37
CA GLY A 30 -11.76 -6.72 -15.64
C GLY A 30 -12.52 -8.03 -15.49
N LEU A 31 -13.74 -7.95 -14.96
CA LEU A 31 -14.70 -9.06 -14.97
C LEU A 31 -15.78 -8.81 -16.02
N PRO A 32 -16.21 -9.85 -16.75
CA PRO A 32 -17.14 -9.68 -17.87
C PRO A 32 -18.52 -9.27 -17.36
N GLY A 33 -19.09 -8.23 -17.96
CA GLY A 33 -20.40 -7.69 -17.62
C GLY A 33 -20.45 -6.86 -16.34
N VAL A 34 -19.38 -6.80 -15.53
CA VAL A 34 -19.41 -6.22 -14.17
C VAL A 34 -19.14 -4.71 -14.19
N PHE A 35 -20.03 -3.93 -13.57
CA PHE A 35 -19.95 -2.46 -13.42
C PHE A 35 -19.87 -1.67 -14.74
N GLU A 36 -20.40 -2.20 -15.83
CA GLU A 36 -20.36 -1.54 -17.16
C GLU A 36 -21.07 -0.17 -17.18
N SER A 37 -22.06 0.02 -16.32
CA SER A 37 -22.82 1.28 -16.22
C SER A 37 -22.23 2.31 -15.25
N ASN A 38 -21.13 1.98 -14.56
CA ASN A 38 -20.52 2.88 -13.57
C ASN A 38 -19.64 3.94 -14.25
N PRO A 39 -19.37 5.09 -13.59
CA PRO A 39 -18.49 6.13 -14.13
C PRO A 39 -17.09 5.63 -14.50
N TYR A 40 -16.56 4.67 -13.72
CA TYR A 40 -15.32 3.95 -14.01
C TYR A 40 -15.70 2.52 -14.39
N SER A 41 -16.11 2.33 -15.66
CA SER A 41 -16.53 1.03 -16.18
C SER A 41 -15.34 0.08 -16.36
N HIS A 42 -15.60 -1.23 -16.27
CA HIS A 42 -14.62 -2.32 -16.41
C HIS A 42 -13.53 -2.41 -15.32
N GLU A 43 -13.36 -1.39 -14.48
CA GLU A 43 -12.49 -1.43 -13.31
C GLU A 43 -13.20 -2.03 -12.09
N VAL A 44 -12.94 -3.31 -11.82
CA VAL A 44 -13.48 -3.99 -10.62
C VAL A 44 -12.73 -3.57 -9.36
N ASN A 45 -11.40 -3.43 -9.45
CA ASN A 45 -10.56 -3.07 -8.32
C ASN A 45 -9.36 -2.22 -8.77
N GLY A 46 -9.55 -0.90 -8.77
CA GLY A 46 -8.53 0.08 -9.13
C GLY A 46 -7.40 0.24 -8.10
N SER A 47 -7.42 -0.44 -6.95
CA SER A 47 -6.30 -0.40 -6.00
C SER A 47 -5.15 -1.33 -6.40
N LEU A 48 -5.45 -2.44 -7.08
CA LEU A 48 -4.54 -3.58 -7.24
C LEU A 48 -3.30 -3.29 -8.10
N TRP A 49 -3.35 -2.32 -9.02
CA TRP A 49 -2.20 -2.00 -9.86
C TRP A 49 -1.02 -1.45 -9.05
N THR A 50 -1.27 -0.80 -7.92
CA THR A 50 -0.20 -0.29 -7.06
C THR A 50 0.54 -1.41 -6.32
N LEU A 51 -0.12 -2.55 -6.08
CA LEU A 51 0.49 -3.72 -5.42
C LEU A 51 1.66 -4.28 -6.22
N GLN A 52 1.56 -4.31 -7.55
CA GLN A 52 2.68 -4.71 -8.43
C GLN A 52 3.91 -3.83 -8.22
N LEU A 53 3.68 -2.52 -8.11
CA LEU A 53 4.75 -1.53 -7.93
C LEU A 53 5.39 -1.66 -6.56
N GLU A 54 4.57 -1.88 -5.53
CA GLU A 54 5.03 -2.13 -4.17
C GLU A 54 6.01 -3.32 -4.13
N MET A 55 5.68 -4.43 -4.79
CA MET A 55 6.57 -5.60 -4.90
C MET A 55 7.90 -5.26 -5.59
N VAL A 56 7.86 -4.47 -6.68
CA VAL A 56 9.07 -4.00 -7.37
C VAL A 56 9.91 -3.10 -6.47
N TYR A 57 9.29 -2.21 -5.70
CA TYR A 57 10.02 -1.30 -4.81
C TYR A 57 10.64 -2.04 -3.62
N TYR A 58 9.96 -3.03 -3.05
CA TYR A 58 10.56 -3.90 -2.04
C TYR A 58 11.69 -4.76 -2.61
N ALA A 59 11.57 -5.27 -3.84
CA ALA A 59 12.69 -5.93 -4.51
C ALA A 59 13.88 -4.97 -4.70
N SER A 60 13.63 -3.72 -5.08
CA SER A 60 14.68 -2.70 -5.19
C SER A 60 15.34 -2.41 -3.83
N LEU A 61 14.57 -2.37 -2.74
CA LEU A 61 15.07 -2.23 -1.38
C LEU A 61 15.98 -3.40 -0.99
N LEU A 62 15.58 -4.62 -1.34
CA LEU A 62 16.37 -5.83 -1.09
C LEU A 62 17.69 -5.82 -1.87
N ILE A 63 17.67 -5.39 -3.13
CA ILE A 63 18.89 -5.22 -3.93
C ILE A 63 19.79 -4.16 -3.29
N LEU A 64 19.22 -3.01 -2.90
CA LEU A 64 19.95 -1.95 -2.21
C LEU A 64 20.57 -2.44 -0.89
N PHE A 65 19.90 -3.32 -0.15
CA PHE A 65 20.46 -3.96 1.04
C PHE A 65 21.73 -4.75 0.70
N PHE A 66 21.66 -5.66 -0.28
CA PHE A 66 22.80 -6.52 -0.64
C PHE A 66 24.01 -5.75 -1.20
N VAL A 67 23.79 -4.66 -1.94
CA VAL A 67 24.89 -3.82 -2.46
C VAL A 67 25.37 -2.76 -1.46
N GLY A 68 24.84 -2.75 -0.23
CA GLY A 68 25.18 -1.76 0.80
C GLY A 68 24.72 -0.34 0.47
N GLY A 69 23.70 -0.19 -0.38
CA GLY A 69 23.10 1.07 -0.81
C GLY A 69 22.30 1.80 0.28
N LEU A 70 22.01 1.15 1.42
CA LEU A 70 21.18 1.70 2.51
C LEU A 70 21.87 2.75 3.39
N LYS A 71 23.08 3.21 3.02
CA LYS A 71 23.72 4.33 3.72
C LYS A 71 22.96 5.62 3.45
N ARG A 72 22.77 6.44 4.48
CA ARG A 72 22.13 7.77 4.43
C ARG A 72 22.49 8.56 3.16
N THR A 73 23.78 8.81 2.95
CA THR A 73 24.26 9.58 1.80
C THR A 73 23.89 8.95 0.45
N ARG A 74 23.95 7.62 0.33
CA ARG A 74 23.61 6.90 -0.91
C ARG A 74 22.12 6.98 -1.21
N LEU A 75 21.28 6.82 -0.19
CA LEU A 75 19.83 7.00 -0.32
C LEU A 75 19.46 8.42 -0.72
N LEU A 76 20.14 9.43 -0.16
CA LEU A 76 19.91 10.83 -0.54
C LEU A 76 20.31 11.08 -1.99
N VAL A 77 21.48 10.59 -2.42
CA VAL A 77 21.91 10.69 -3.82
C VAL A 77 20.91 9.99 -4.75
N LEU A 78 20.47 8.79 -4.41
CA LEU A 78 19.45 8.07 -5.18
C LEU A 78 18.15 8.87 -5.27
N PHE A 79 17.66 9.40 -4.15
CA PHE A 79 16.47 10.24 -4.14
C PHE A 79 16.63 11.47 -5.02
N LEU A 80 17.78 12.17 -4.94
CA LEU A 80 18.04 13.35 -5.78
C LEU A 80 18.08 12.98 -7.27
N ILE A 81 18.70 11.86 -7.63
CA ILE A 81 18.72 11.36 -9.02
C ILE A 81 17.31 11.06 -9.51
N VAL A 82 16.52 10.28 -8.76
CA VAL A 82 15.13 9.92 -9.13
C VAL A 82 14.24 11.17 -9.18
N ASN A 83 14.44 12.12 -8.27
CA ASN A 83 13.72 13.38 -8.24
C ASN A 83 14.06 14.25 -9.47
N LEU A 84 15.33 14.30 -9.85
CA LEU A 84 15.79 14.99 -11.06
C LEU A 84 15.20 14.35 -12.31
N ILE A 85 15.24 13.01 -12.42
CA ILE A 85 14.65 12.27 -13.55
C ILE A 85 13.15 12.58 -13.72
N HIS A 86 12.40 12.73 -12.62
CA HIS A 86 10.97 13.05 -12.68
C HIS A 86 10.66 14.38 -13.38
N PHE A 87 11.58 15.34 -13.36
CA PHE A 87 11.39 16.63 -14.06
C PHE A 87 11.69 16.55 -15.57
N PHE A 88 12.25 15.45 -16.06
CA PHE A 88 12.43 15.24 -17.49
C PHE A 88 11.17 14.65 -18.12
N PRO A 89 10.73 15.17 -19.28
CA PRO A 89 9.58 14.64 -19.98
C PRO A 89 9.87 13.21 -20.43
N MET A 90 9.12 12.25 -19.89
CA MET A 90 9.17 10.85 -20.30
C MET A 90 7.82 10.45 -20.88
N SER A 91 7.85 9.71 -22.00
CA SER A 91 6.65 9.19 -22.66
C SER A 91 5.98 8.04 -21.87
N PHE A 92 6.72 7.39 -20.97
CA PHE A 92 6.24 6.32 -20.11
C PHE A 92 6.99 6.34 -18.78
N GLY A 93 6.39 5.81 -17.71
CA GLY A 93 7.07 5.60 -16.42
C GLY A 93 7.00 6.76 -15.44
N THR A 94 6.41 7.91 -15.80
CA THR A 94 6.30 9.09 -14.93
C THR A 94 5.64 8.78 -13.58
N THR A 95 4.49 8.09 -13.60
CA THR A 95 3.76 7.65 -12.40
C THR A 95 4.58 6.67 -11.54
N TYR A 96 5.33 5.77 -12.17
CA TYR A 96 6.19 4.80 -11.47
C TYR A 96 7.30 5.53 -10.71
N ILE A 97 7.96 6.46 -11.38
CA ILE A 97 9.02 7.29 -10.78
C ILE A 97 8.45 8.17 -9.68
N GLU A 98 7.25 8.72 -9.87
CA GLU A 98 6.55 9.50 -8.85
C GLU A 98 6.29 8.67 -7.58
N LEU A 99 5.70 7.48 -7.71
CA LEU A 99 5.45 6.59 -6.58
C LEU A 99 6.75 6.10 -5.92
N TYR A 100 7.80 5.85 -6.70
CA TYR A 100 9.11 5.49 -6.16
C TYR A 100 9.73 6.64 -5.34
N ARG A 101 9.49 7.90 -5.70
CA ARG A 101 9.91 9.06 -4.88
C ARG A 101 9.22 9.04 -3.50
N TYR A 102 7.93 8.70 -3.43
CA TYR A 102 7.22 8.52 -2.16
C TYR A 102 7.80 7.37 -1.33
N PHE A 103 8.20 6.27 -1.97
CA PHE A 103 8.87 5.17 -1.29
C PHE A 103 10.24 5.60 -0.73
N LEU A 104 11.05 6.26 -1.54
CA LEU A 104 12.37 6.74 -1.15
C LEU A 104 12.32 7.80 -0.04
N ILE A 105 11.37 8.73 -0.06
CA ILE A 105 11.25 9.71 1.04
C ILE A 105 10.95 9.01 2.37
N GLY A 106 10.14 7.94 2.37
CA GLY A 106 9.93 7.10 3.54
C GLY A 106 11.24 6.45 4.04
N MET A 107 12.05 5.92 3.13
CA MET A 107 13.37 5.36 3.46
C MET A 107 14.32 6.41 4.05
N LEU A 108 14.35 7.62 3.48
CA LEU A 108 15.14 8.74 4.00
C LEU A 108 14.67 9.13 5.40
N LEU A 109 13.37 9.32 5.60
CA LEU A 109 12.82 9.66 6.90
C LEU A 109 13.18 8.59 7.95
N TYR A 110 13.13 7.31 7.61
CA TYR A 110 13.57 6.23 8.49
C TYR A 110 15.08 6.29 8.77
N ALA A 111 15.91 6.53 7.76
CA ALA A 111 17.37 6.60 7.91
C ALA A 111 17.80 7.77 8.81
N TRP A 112 17.07 8.89 8.79
CA TRP A 112 17.29 10.09 9.61
C TRP A 112 16.35 10.21 10.82
N ARG A 113 15.57 9.19 11.16
CA ARG A 113 14.53 9.24 12.22
C ARG A 113 14.99 9.81 13.56
N HIS A 114 16.24 9.57 13.94
CA HIS A 114 16.81 10.01 15.22
C HIS A 114 17.07 11.52 15.30
N VAL A 115 17.15 12.21 14.16
CA VAL A 115 17.43 13.65 14.12
C VAL A 115 16.21 14.48 13.71
N ILE A 116 15.11 13.85 13.29
CA ILE A 116 13.91 14.56 12.81
C ILE A 116 13.06 14.99 14.02
N PRO A 117 12.99 16.29 14.34
CA PRO A 117 12.22 16.76 15.48
C PRO A 117 10.72 16.81 15.17
N ILE A 118 9.90 16.04 15.86
CA ILE A 118 8.43 16.09 15.70
C ILE A 118 7.84 17.23 16.57
N ARG A 119 7.68 18.42 15.98
CA ARG A 119 7.18 19.64 16.65
C ARG A 119 5.97 20.24 15.94
N HIS A 120 5.02 20.78 16.73
CA HIS A 120 3.82 21.49 16.25
C HIS A 120 4.16 22.64 15.30
N ARG A 121 5.23 23.40 15.59
CA ARG A 121 5.68 24.51 14.74
C ARG A 121 5.95 24.09 13.29
N TYR A 122 6.60 22.96 13.07
CA TYR A 122 6.92 22.50 11.72
C TYR A 122 5.67 21.97 11.02
N ALA A 123 4.79 21.28 11.74
CA ALA A 123 3.52 20.83 11.18
C ALA A 123 2.67 22.03 10.74
N LEU A 124 2.58 23.10 11.54
CA LEU A 124 1.87 24.31 11.17
C LEU A 124 2.48 24.97 9.93
N ILE A 125 3.80 25.14 9.88
CA ILE A 125 4.50 25.68 8.70
C ILE A 125 4.18 24.86 7.46
N PHE A 126 4.25 23.53 7.56
CA PHE A 126 3.99 22.62 6.44
C PHE A 126 2.53 22.63 5.99
N ILE A 127 1.57 22.73 6.91
CA ILE A 127 0.14 22.92 6.57
C ILE A 127 -0.06 24.24 5.84
N VAL A 128 0.57 25.34 6.32
CA VAL A 128 0.49 26.65 5.66
C VAL A 128 1.10 26.59 4.26
N ILE A 129 2.26 25.94 4.08
CA ILE A 129 2.86 25.72 2.76
C ILE A 129 1.87 25.00 1.84
N LEU A 130 1.28 23.89 2.28
CA LEU A 130 0.31 23.16 1.47
C LEU A 130 -0.93 24.01 1.14
N TRP A 131 -1.42 24.81 2.08
CA TRP A 131 -2.58 25.67 1.88
C TRP A 131 -2.31 26.79 0.88
N VAL A 132 -1.14 27.45 0.96
CA VAL A 132 -0.73 28.52 0.03
C VAL A 132 -0.57 27.97 -1.39
N PHE A 133 0.00 26.78 -1.54
CA PHE A 133 0.29 26.18 -2.84
C PHE A 133 -0.82 25.26 -3.36
N LYS A 134 -1.99 25.16 -2.71
CA LYS A 134 -3.03 24.17 -3.03
C LYS A 134 -3.53 24.19 -4.48
N GLU A 135 -3.55 25.36 -5.12
CA GLU A 135 -3.97 25.53 -6.53
C GLU A 135 -2.78 25.53 -7.51
N SER A 136 -1.54 25.35 -7.02
CA SER A 136 -0.32 25.36 -7.82
C SER A 136 0.08 23.95 -8.25
N ALA A 137 0.67 23.82 -9.45
CA ALA A 137 1.32 22.58 -9.88
C ALA A 137 2.45 22.13 -8.92
N MET A 138 2.99 23.05 -8.11
CA MET A 138 3.99 22.73 -7.08
C MET A 138 3.41 21.99 -5.88
N PHE A 139 2.08 21.95 -5.71
CA PHE A 139 1.43 21.27 -4.59
C PHE A 139 1.91 19.83 -4.42
N TYR A 140 1.86 19.03 -5.48
CA TYR A 140 2.22 17.60 -5.42
C TYR A 140 3.69 17.38 -5.08
N HIS A 141 4.57 18.24 -5.62
CA HIS A 141 6.01 18.22 -5.36
C HIS A 141 6.32 18.57 -3.89
N LEU A 142 5.61 19.56 -3.34
CA LEU A 142 5.73 19.94 -1.94
C LEU A 142 5.14 18.87 -1.03
N PHE A 143 3.98 18.33 -1.39
CA PHE A 143 3.27 17.30 -0.65
C PHE A 143 4.13 16.05 -0.43
N LEU A 144 4.94 15.66 -1.41
CA LEU A 144 5.94 14.59 -1.25
C LEU A 144 6.81 14.78 0.00
N LEU A 145 7.34 15.99 0.22
CA LEU A 145 8.25 16.27 1.33
C LEU A 145 7.51 16.59 2.61
N VAL A 146 6.60 17.56 2.55
CA VAL A 146 5.94 18.09 3.74
C VAL A 146 4.78 17.20 4.19
N GLY A 147 4.08 16.57 3.25
CA GLY A 147 3.02 15.60 3.55
C GLY A 147 3.56 14.38 4.29
N ALA A 148 4.72 13.86 3.88
CA ALA A 148 5.36 12.74 4.59
C ALA A 148 5.71 13.10 6.06
N TYR A 149 6.22 14.31 6.31
CA TYR A 149 6.39 14.79 7.69
C TYR A 149 5.06 14.95 8.42
N LEU A 150 4.02 15.48 7.77
CA LEU A 150 2.70 15.65 8.39
C LEU A 150 2.07 14.30 8.78
N VAL A 151 2.26 13.26 7.98
CA VAL A 151 1.87 11.88 8.33
C VAL A 151 2.61 11.42 9.58
N LEU A 152 3.94 11.57 9.64
CA LEU A 152 4.72 11.22 10.84
C LEU A 152 4.26 12.03 12.06
N TYR A 153 4.05 13.33 11.89
CA TYR A 153 3.56 14.19 12.95
C TYR A 153 2.19 13.73 13.47
N ALA A 154 1.26 13.39 12.57
CA ALA A 154 -0.04 12.86 12.93
C ALA A 154 0.11 11.57 13.75
N VAL A 155 0.90 10.60 13.28
CA VAL A 155 1.10 9.32 13.98
C VAL A 155 1.74 9.51 15.37
N TYR A 156 2.78 10.34 15.49
CA TYR A 156 3.51 10.49 16.75
C TYR A 156 2.87 11.46 17.75
N LYS A 157 2.04 12.41 17.31
CA LYS A 157 1.37 13.38 18.20
C LYS A 157 -0.08 13.05 18.47
N TRP A 158 -0.77 12.40 17.53
CA TRP A 158 -2.10 11.89 17.78
C TRP A 158 -1.97 10.62 18.62
N LYS A 159 -2.10 10.77 19.94
CA LYS A 159 -2.07 9.67 20.91
C LYS A 159 -3.36 8.84 20.81
N LEU A 160 -3.56 8.14 19.70
CA LEU A 160 -4.64 7.17 19.58
C LEU A 160 -4.39 6.04 20.61
N PRO A 161 -5.44 5.51 21.25
CA PRO A 161 -5.29 4.35 22.13
C PRO A 161 -4.59 3.21 21.39
N THR A 162 -3.62 2.55 22.04
CA THR A 162 -2.82 1.47 21.41
C THR A 162 -3.72 0.37 20.84
N SER A 163 -4.82 0.03 21.52
CA SER A 163 -5.81 -0.93 21.04
C SER A 163 -6.41 -0.52 19.69
N PHE A 164 -6.72 0.75 19.51
CA PHE A 164 -7.26 1.27 18.25
C PHE A 164 -6.22 1.26 17.14
N GLN A 165 -4.96 1.60 17.44
CA GLN A 165 -3.86 1.54 16.47
C GLN A 165 -3.65 0.10 15.96
N VAL A 166 -3.67 -0.88 16.86
CA VAL A 166 -3.54 -2.30 16.51
C VAL A 166 -4.70 -2.74 15.62
N ILE A 167 -5.93 -2.37 15.94
CA ILE A 167 -7.10 -2.71 15.11
C ILE A 167 -6.96 -2.08 13.72
N LEU A 168 -6.65 -0.78 13.64
CA LEU A 168 -6.47 -0.11 12.35
C LEU A 168 -5.36 -0.75 11.50
N GLY A 169 -4.23 -1.09 12.13
CA GLY A 169 -3.13 -1.79 11.46
C GLY A 169 -3.57 -3.15 10.90
N ASN A 170 -4.25 -3.95 11.72
CA ASN A 170 -4.76 -5.26 11.33
C ASN A 170 -5.80 -5.21 10.20
N LEU A 171 -6.57 -4.14 10.10
CA LEU A 171 -7.59 -3.97 9.06
C LEU A 171 -7.06 -3.28 7.80
N SER A 172 -5.89 -2.66 7.86
CA SER A 172 -5.36 -1.80 6.78
C SER A 172 -5.28 -2.51 5.43
N TYR A 173 -4.80 -3.75 5.42
CA TYR A 173 -4.69 -4.56 4.21
C TYR A 173 -6.05 -4.94 3.63
N GLY A 174 -6.98 -5.40 4.49
CA GLY A 174 -8.36 -5.66 4.07
C GLY A 174 -9.04 -4.41 3.51
N MET A 175 -8.85 -3.24 4.14
CA MET A 175 -9.40 -1.98 3.63
C MET A 175 -8.87 -1.64 2.23
N PHE A 176 -7.57 -1.87 1.99
CA PHE A 176 -6.95 -1.71 0.67
C PHE A 176 -7.57 -2.64 -0.39
N LEU A 177 -7.81 -3.90 -0.05
CA LEU A 177 -8.37 -4.89 -0.98
C LEU A 177 -9.86 -4.65 -1.31
N TYR A 178 -10.67 -4.37 -0.28
CA TYR A 178 -12.14 -4.32 -0.43
C TYR A 178 -12.71 -2.92 -0.68
N GLY A 179 -11.93 -1.85 -0.42
CA GLY A 179 -12.40 -0.47 -0.54
C GLY A 179 -12.94 -0.15 -1.92
N TYR A 180 -12.12 -0.28 -2.97
CA TYR A 180 -12.52 0.07 -4.33
C TYR A 180 -13.71 -0.77 -4.85
N PRO A 181 -13.72 -2.11 -4.71
CA PRO A 181 -14.89 -2.91 -5.09
C PRO A 181 -16.19 -2.48 -4.41
N LEU A 182 -16.14 -2.12 -3.11
CA LEU A 182 -17.32 -1.64 -2.40
C LEU A 182 -17.72 -0.22 -2.80
N GLN A 183 -16.77 0.63 -3.18
CA GLN A 183 -17.07 1.92 -3.79
C GLN A 183 -17.76 1.75 -5.16
N GLN A 184 -17.35 0.78 -5.96
CA GLN A 184 -18.01 0.40 -7.23
C GLN A 184 -19.44 -0.12 -6.99
N VAL A 185 -19.64 -0.92 -5.93
CA VAL A 185 -20.97 -1.36 -5.48
C VAL A 185 -21.87 -0.16 -5.15
N VAL A 186 -21.36 0.78 -4.35
CA VAL A 186 -22.11 1.99 -3.98
C VAL A 186 -22.38 2.87 -5.21
N ALA A 187 -21.42 3.04 -6.11
CA ALA A 187 -21.59 3.81 -7.34
C ALA A 187 -22.66 3.19 -8.25
N TYR A 188 -22.79 1.87 -8.27
CA TYR A 188 -23.83 1.17 -9.03
C TYR A 188 -25.24 1.46 -8.49
N TYR A 189 -25.42 1.43 -7.16
CA TYR A 189 -26.73 1.64 -6.53
C TYR A 189 -27.07 3.12 -6.28
N SER A 190 -26.06 3.99 -6.22
CA SER A 190 -26.22 5.42 -6.07
C SER A 190 -25.34 6.18 -7.07
N PRO A 191 -25.68 6.16 -8.38
CA PRO A 191 -24.85 6.78 -9.42
C PRO A 191 -24.70 8.30 -9.27
N SER A 192 -25.66 8.95 -8.61
CA SER A 192 -25.65 10.38 -8.33
C SER A 192 -24.87 10.76 -7.06
N ALA A 193 -24.37 9.79 -6.27
CA ALA A 193 -23.59 10.08 -5.08
C ALA A 193 -22.23 10.66 -5.47
N HIS A 194 -21.93 11.87 -4.97
CA HIS A 194 -20.59 12.42 -5.07
C HIS A 194 -19.59 11.61 -4.21
N ALA A 195 -18.30 11.79 -4.46
CA ALA A 195 -17.23 10.98 -3.88
C ALA A 195 -17.29 10.83 -2.35
N PHE A 196 -17.64 11.89 -1.63
CA PHE A 196 -17.76 11.84 -0.16
C PHE A 196 -18.92 10.95 0.32
N LEU A 197 -20.10 11.02 -0.31
CA LEU A 197 -21.20 10.10 0.03
C LEU A 197 -20.86 8.66 -0.33
N ASN A 198 -20.21 8.45 -1.47
CA ASN A 198 -19.71 7.13 -1.86
C ASN A 198 -18.78 6.55 -0.79
N PHE A 199 -17.80 7.35 -0.32
CA PHE A 199 -16.90 6.96 0.77
C PHE A 199 -17.67 6.62 2.06
N ILE A 200 -18.59 7.48 2.51
CA ILE A 200 -19.34 7.27 3.75
C ILE A 200 -20.16 5.98 3.69
N PHE A 201 -20.80 5.67 2.55
CA PHE A 201 -21.57 4.44 2.39
C PHE A 201 -20.68 3.21 2.23
N ALA A 202 -19.56 3.30 1.53
CA ALA A 202 -18.65 2.17 1.31
C ALA A 202 -17.86 1.79 2.58
N LEU A 203 -17.50 2.77 3.41
CA LEU A 203 -16.65 2.60 4.59
C LEU A 203 -17.12 1.51 5.57
N PRO A 204 -18.39 1.48 6.06
CA PRO A 204 -18.82 0.46 7.02
C PRO A 204 -18.73 -0.97 6.45
N PHE A 205 -19.09 -1.17 5.17
CA PHE A 205 -18.96 -2.47 4.52
C PHE A 205 -17.48 -2.83 4.31
N THR A 206 -16.64 -1.83 4.00
CA THR A 206 -15.20 -2.04 3.82
C THR A 206 -14.56 -2.49 5.11
N LEU A 207 -14.90 -1.84 6.23
CA LEU A 207 -14.43 -2.23 7.55
C LEU A 207 -14.92 -3.63 7.96
N LEU A 208 -16.17 -3.96 7.64
CA LEU A 208 -16.72 -5.29 7.90
C LEU A 208 -15.97 -6.38 7.09
N CYS A 209 -15.80 -6.19 5.79
CA CYS A 209 -15.05 -7.12 4.93
C CYS A 209 -13.58 -7.24 5.36
N ALA A 210 -12.93 -6.12 5.69
CA ALA A 210 -11.57 -6.11 6.21
C ALA A 210 -11.48 -6.89 7.53
N TRP A 211 -12.45 -6.71 8.44
CA TRP A 211 -12.48 -7.42 9.71
C TRP A 211 -12.72 -8.93 9.54
N LEU A 212 -13.62 -9.31 8.63
CA LEU A 212 -13.83 -10.72 8.29
C LEU A 212 -12.57 -11.34 7.68
N SER A 213 -11.91 -10.65 6.74
CA SER A 213 -10.64 -11.08 6.14
C SER A 213 -9.56 -11.28 7.22
N TRP A 214 -9.43 -10.32 8.13
CA TRP A 214 -8.48 -10.40 9.22
C TRP A 214 -8.73 -11.62 10.11
N CYS A 215 -9.98 -11.80 10.57
CA CYS A 215 -10.34 -12.87 11.49
C CYS A 215 -10.27 -14.26 10.87
N LEU A 216 -10.68 -14.40 9.60
CA LEU A 216 -10.86 -15.69 8.94
C LEU A 216 -9.65 -16.14 8.13
N ILE A 217 -8.85 -15.21 7.62
CA ILE A 217 -7.77 -15.51 6.67
C ILE A 217 -6.42 -15.04 7.22
N GLU A 218 -6.28 -13.74 7.47
CA GLU A 218 -4.96 -13.14 7.72
C GLU A 218 -4.38 -13.56 9.07
N ARG A 219 -5.14 -13.38 10.16
CA ARG A 219 -4.68 -13.75 11.52
C ARG A 219 -4.38 -15.25 11.63
N PRO A 220 -5.24 -16.18 11.17
CA PRO A 220 -4.90 -17.60 11.18
C PRO A 220 -3.64 -17.94 10.37
N SER A 221 -3.46 -17.32 9.21
CA SER A 221 -2.31 -17.55 8.33
C SER A 221 -1.00 -17.08 8.97
N LEU A 222 -1.01 -15.90 9.59
CA LEU A 222 0.15 -15.37 10.32
C LEU A 222 0.52 -16.26 11.50
N GLN A 223 -0.45 -16.67 12.31
CA GLN A 223 -0.21 -17.58 13.44
C GLN A 223 0.33 -18.93 12.99
N TRP A 224 -0.14 -19.45 11.86
CA TRP A 224 0.37 -20.69 11.29
C TRP A 224 1.83 -20.55 10.84
N MET A 225 2.17 -19.44 10.17
CA MET A 225 3.53 -19.13 9.73
C MET A 225 4.48 -18.98 10.94
N GLU A 226 4.10 -18.22 11.96
CA GLU A 226 4.89 -18.01 13.18
C GLU A 226 5.22 -19.33 13.87
N ARG A 227 4.24 -20.22 14.03
CA ARG A 227 4.45 -21.55 14.61
C ARG A 227 5.43 -22.40 13.80
N ARG A 228 5.42 -22.31 12.47
CA ARG A 228 6.35 -23.05 11.59
C ARG A 228 7.77 -22.51 11.68
N MET A 229 7.94 -21.18 11.70
CA MET A 229 9.26 -20.57 11.85
C MET A 229 9.87 -20.91 13.23
N ALA A 230 9.08 -20.84 14.30
CA ALA A 230 9.54 -21.20 15.65
C ALA A 230 10.03 -22.66 15.72
N ARG A 231 9.31 -23.61 15.09
CA ARG A 231 9.73 -25.02 15.01
C ARG A 231 11.04 -25.19 14.23
N THR A 232 11.20 -24.48 13.11
CA THR A 232 12.40 -24.57 12.26
C THR A 232 13.62 -24.03 13.00
N ASN A 233 13.50 -22.88 13.67
CA ASN A 233 14.58 -22.29 14.45
C ASN A 233 14.99 -23.19 15.62
N HIS A 234 14.03 -23.80 16.32
CA HIS A 234 14.32 -24.75 17.41
C HIS A 234 15.03 -26.01 16.89
N GLN A 235 14.67 -26.51 15.71
CA GLN A 235 15.35 -27.65 15.10
C GLN A 235 16.77 -27.31 14.62
N GLN A 236 17.01 -26.11 14.10
CA GLN A 236 18.34 -25.63 13.74
C GLN A 236 19.24 -25.47 14.98
N ALA A 237 18.75 -24.82 16.03
CA ALA A 237 19.50 -24.65 17.28
C ALA A 237 19.88 -26.00 17.94
N TYR A 238 18.97 -26.99 17.90
CA TYR A 238 19.26 -28.33 18.40
C TYR A 238 20.34 -29.06 17.59
N LYS A 239 20.36 -28.90 16.25
CA LYS A 239 21.40 -29.49 15.40
C LYS A 239 22.76 -28.83 15.60
N GLU A 240 22.81 -27.50 15.73
CA GLU A 240 24.05 -26.76 15.99
C GLU A 240 24.66 -27.14 17.35
N HIS A 241 23.85 -27.27 18.40
CA HIS A 241 24.32 -27.70 19.72
C HIS A 241 24.94 -29.11 19.72
N ASN A 242 24.37 -30.03 18.92
CA ASN A 242 24.85 -31.40 18.82
C ASN A 242 26.01 -31.60 17.82
N GLN A 243 26.35 -30.58 17.02
CA GLN A 243 27.44 -30.63 16.03
C GLN A 243 28.71 -29.88 16.46
N THR A 244 28.68 -29.11 17.56
CA THR A 244 29.89 -28.56 18.18
C THR A 244 30.79 -29.69 18.67
N PRO A 245 31.98 -29.92 18.08
CA PRO A 245 32.92 -30.90 18.60
C PRO A 245 33.38 -30.43 19.97
N THR A 246 33.34 -31.32 20.96
CA THR A 246 34.03 -31.14 22.24
C THR A 246 35.53 -31.05 21.96
N THR A 247 36.02 -29.84 21.66
CA THR A 247 37.45 -29.51 21.69
C THR A 247 37.92 -29.73 23.12
N THR A 248 38.61 -30.86 23.30
CA THR A 248 39.33 -31.25 24.50
C THR A 248 40.80 -30.90 24.33
#